data_AF-I0K200-F1
#
_entry.id   AF-I0K200-F1
#
_cell.length_a   1.000
_cell.length_b   1.000
_cell.length_c   1.000
_cell.angle_alpha   90.00
_cell.angle_beta   90.00
_cell.angle_gamma   90.00
#
_symmetry.space_group_name_H-M   'P 1'
#
loop_
_entity.id
_entity.type
_entity.pdbx_description
1 polymer ?
#
loop_
_entity_poly.entity_id
_entity_poly.type
_entity_poly.pdbx_seq_one_letter_code
_entity_poly.pdbx_strand_id
1 'polypeptide(L)' 'MKTLKCSDVGFDCPAQIHAETDEEVLTQAAEHASSVHGVTVTPEMAEGIKTLIREEPA' A
#
# COMPACT_ATOMS: atom_id res chain seq x y z
N MET A 1 10.54 -2.87 -9.72
CA MET A 1 9.15 -3.21 -9.35
C MET A 1 8.78 -2.42 -8.11
N LYS A 2 7.54 -1.92 -7.98
CA LYS A 2 7.10 -1.15 -6.81
C LYS A 2 6.47 -2.09 -5.80
N THR A 3 6.83 -1.94 -4.53
CA THR A 3 6.39 -2.83 -3.45
C THR A 3 6.02 -2.04 -2.20
N LEU A 4 4.86 -2.37 -1.63
CA LEU A 4 4.38 -1.85 -0.35
C LEU A 4 4.10 -3.02 0.59
N LYS A 5 4.63 -2.96 1.81
CA LYS A 5 4.27 -3.92 2.86
C LYS A 5 3.29 -3.26 3.81
N CYS A 6 2.19 -3.95 4.12
CA CYS A 6 1.16 -3.41 5.00
C CYS A 6 1.71 -3.16 6.42
N SER A 7 2.70 -3.95 6.84
CA SER A 7 3.47 -3.73 8.08
C SER A 7 4.22 -2.41 8.14
N ASP A 8 4.73 -1.90 7.02
CA ASP A 8 5.41 -0.60 6.98
C ASP A 8 4.42 0.57 7.16
N VAL A 9 3.14 0.36 6.80
CA VAL A 9 2.05 1.33 7.01
C VAL A 9 1.61 1.39 8.48
N GLY A 10 1.95 0.39 9.29
CA GLY A 10 1.63 0.31 10.72
C GLY A 10 0.52 -0.68 11.07
N PHE A 11 0.06 -1.50 10.12
CA PHE A 11 -0.86 -2.60 10.39
C PHE A 11 -0.10 -3.87 10.76
N ASP A 12 -0.63 -4.67 11.70
CA ASP A 12 -0.14 -6.04 11.94
C ASP A 12 -0.66 -6.99 10.85
N CYS A 13 -0.22 -6.75 9.61
CA CYS A 13 -0.67 -7.46 8.42
C CYS A 13 0.53 -7.86 7.54
N PRO A 14 0.69 -9.16 7.21
CA PRO A 14 1.82 -9.65 6.40
C PRO A 14 1.65 -9.41 4.89
N ALA A 15 0.56 -8.76 4.47
CA ALA A 15 0.28 -8.53 3.05
C ALA A 15 1.36 -7.63 2.42
N GLN A 16 1.74 -7.99 1.20
CA GLN A 16 2.67 -7.24 0.36
C GLN A 16 2.01 -7.02 -1.00
N ILE A 17 2.04 -5.78 -1.48
CA ILE A 17 1.41 -5.34 -2.73
C ILE A 17 2.54 -4.99 -3.67
N HIS A 18 2.55 -5.63 -4.84
CA HIS A 18 3.54 -5.38 -5.88
C HIS A 18 2.84 -4.85 -7.13
N ALA A 19 3.37 -3.80 -7.74
CA ALA A 19 2.88 -3.25 -9.00
C ALA A 19 4.00 -2.57 -9.81
N GLU A 20 3.66 -2.06 -10.99
CA GLU A 20 4.62 -1.34 -11.83
C GLU A 20 4.70 0.14 -11.43
N THR A 21 3.59 0.71 -10.99
CA THR A 21 3.47 2.14 -10.64
C THR A 21 3.00 2.37 -9.22
N ASP A 22 3.32 3.55 -8.66
CA ASP A 22 2.83 3.93 -7.34
C ASP A 22 1.30 4.02 -7.29
N GLU A 23 0.64 4.43 -8.38
CA GLU A 23 -0.81 4.53 -8.48
C GLU A 23 -1.51 3.16 -8.40
N GLU A 24 -0.94 2.14 -9.05
CA GLU A 24 -1.44 0.78 -8.94
C GLU A 24 -1.25 0.19 -7.54
N VAL A 25 -0.10 0.47 -6.90
CA VAL A 25 0.12 0.08 -5.50
C VAL A 25 -0.92 0.72 -4.59
N LEU A 26 -1.18 2.02 -4.74
CA LEU A 26 -2.16 2.73 -3.92
C LEU A 26 -3.59 2.24 -4.15
N THR A 27 -3.95 1.91 -5.39
CA THR A 27 -5.27 1.35 -5.72
C THR A 27 -5.47 0.01 -5.02
N GLN A 28 -4.52 -0.91 -5.18
CA GLN A 28 -4.57 -2.22 -4.52
C GLN A 28 -4.54 -2.10 -2.99
N ALA A 29 -3.77 -1.14 -2.44
CA ALA A 29 -3.71 -0.89 -1.01
C ALA A 29 -5.04 -0.38 -0.46
N ALA A 30 -5.75 0.47 -1.20
CA ALA A 30 -7.08 0.96 -0.82
C ALA A 30 -8.13 -0.17 -0.84
N GLU A 31 -8.12 -1.03 -1.87
CA GLU A 31 -9.00 -2.20 -1.93
C GLU A 31 -8.73 -3.18 -0.79
N HIS A 32 -7.45 -3.43 -0.49
CA HIS A 32 -7.03 -4.28 0.62
C HIS A 32 -7.46 -3.70 1.97
N ALA A 33 -7.18 -2.42 2.23
CA ALA A 33 -7.54 -1.75 3.47
C ALA A 33 -9.05 -1.79 3.72
N SER A 34 -9.86 -1.56 2.70
CA SER A 34 -11.32 -1.64 2.79
C SER A 34 -11.79 -3.07 3.06
N SER A 35 -11.28 -4.05 2.32
CA SER A 35 -11.79 -5.43 2.37
C SER A 35 -11.31 -6.22 3.59
N VAL A 36 -10.08 -5.98 4.04
CA VAL A 36 -9.43 -6.76 5.12
C VAL A 36 -9.52 -6.05 6.46
N HIS A 37 -9.41 -4.72 6.46
CA HIS A 37 -9.36 -3.92 7.68
C HIS A 37 -10.62 -3.07 7.89
N GLY A 38 -11.54 -3.01 6.93
CA GLY A 38 -12.70 -2.10 7.00
C GLY A 38 -12.31 -0.63 7.01
N VAL A 39 -11.12 -0.30 6.50
CA VAL A 39 -10.54 1.04 6.52
C VAL A 39 -10.66 1.66 5.13
N THR A 40 -11.33 2.80 5.07
CA THR A 40 -11.34 3.63 3.85
C THR A 40 -10.05 4.46 3.83
N VAL A 41 -9.22 4.27 2.80
CA VAL A 41 -8.02 5.09 2.60
C VAL A 41 -8.42 6.49 2.18
N THR A 42 -8.06 7.49 2.99
CA THR A 42 -8.27 8.91 2.68
C THR A 42 -7.12 9.44 1.79
N PRO A 43 -7.28 10.60 1.13
CA PRO A 43 -6.20 11.19 0.33
C PRO A 43 -4.92 11.43 1.14
N GLU A 44 -5.04 11.94 2.37
CA GLU A 44 -3.90 12.16 3.27
C GLU A 44 -3.17 10.84 3.61
N MET A 45 -3.94 9.77 3.88
CA MET A 45 -3.36 8.44 4.10
C MET A 45 -2.65 7.92 2.85
N ALA A 46 -3.23 8.12 1.66
CA ALA A 46 -2.62 7.71 0.40
C ALA A 46 -1.28 8.42 0.15
N GLU A 47 -1.19 9.72 0.46
CA GLU A 47 0.08 10.46 0.38
C GLU A 47 1.12 9.89 1.34
N GLY A 48 0.73 9.60 2.59
CA GLY A 48 1.62 8.94 3.56
C GLY A 48 2.07 7.55 3.10
N ILE A 49 1.13 6.71 2.67
CA ILE A 49 1.40 5.35 2.15
C ILE A 49 2.35 5.41 0.95
N LYS A 50 2.19 6.39 0.05
CA LYS A 50 3.04 6.56 -1.13
C LYS A 50 4.52 6.71 -0.76
N THR A 51 4.84 7.37 0.36
CA THR A 51 6.23 7.52 0.83
C THR A 51 6.88 6.22 1.31
N LEU A 52 6.06 5.20 1.59
CA LEU A 52 6.50 3.89 2.07
C LEU A 52 6.68 2.86 0.94
N ILE A 53 6.28 3.21 -0.29
CA ILE A 53 6.47 2.37 -1.46
C ILE A 53 7.96 2.30 -1.78
N ARG A 54 8.48 1.08 -1.86
CA ARG A 54 9.89 0.82 -2.18
C ARG A 54 10.04 0.32 -3.60
N GLU A 55 11.14 0.68 -4.23
CA GLU A 55 11.57 0.09 -5.48
C GLU A 55 12.40 -1.16 -5.20
N GLU A 56 11.93 -2.32 -5.64
CA GLU A 56 12.74 -3.53 -5.68
C GLU A 56 13.63 -3.51 -6.92
N PRO A 57 14.96 -3.77 -6.75
CA PRO A 57 15.86 -3.96 -7.88
C PRO A 57 15.39 -5.18 -8.68
N ALA A 58 15.41 -5.03 -10.01
CA ALA A 58 15.06 -6.08 -10.96
C ALA A 58 16.05 -7.26 -10.92
#